data_AF-A0A940RYY5-F1
#
_entry.id   AF-A0A940RYY5-F1
#
_cell.length_a   1.000
_cell.length_b   1.000
_cell.length_c   1.000
_cell.angle_alpha   90.00
_cell.angle_beta   90.00
_cell.angle_gamma   90.00
#
_symmetry.space_group_name_H-M   'P 1'
#
loop_
_entity.id
_entity.type
_entity.pdbx_description
1 polymer ?
#
loop_
_entity_poly.entity_id
_entity_poly.type
_entity_poly.pdbx_seq_one_letter_code
_entity_poly.pdbx_strand_id
1 'polypeptide(L)'
;MRLHRLTVTAFGPFADTQVIDFDALSSAGIFLLRGQTGAGKTSVLDAVCFALYGGVPGARQKPGLALRSDHAAPGTLTEVTLDLTVAGRRLEVTRSPAQQRPKKGRAGFTTVKAASALRQHDATSGEWRALSRTHQEIGKEITELLGMSREQFCQVVLLPQGDFAQFLQADAEHRARLLGRLFDTRRFAAVEDRLAELRRGAEQQVRAGDERLHAVAQRIAQAAGPDGAPPLPEGQPGDPDLAPGVLAWAAVARSVAGERHDIAASALAEAGHRERGARAEREAQREVARLQARFEETRRRADTLEESRAGRDEAQALLDADRRAERVQDAAGSREGAEREHEQAAAAHARARSALPAGLAEAGAEQLAAAERTARQELGALEAAGRAEARAAEIDGERTELERQLRADEEAVRDAASWLGAWDGLRGRLQAGIDEAQQAATRAEALAGRLEPAVRRRDAARERDAAEREEAAALAG
;
A
#
# COMPACT_ATOMS: atom_id res chain seq x y z
N MET A 1 39.32 -86.41 53.58
CA MET A 1 38.58 -86.79 54.80
C MET A 1 39.26 -88.02 55.40
N ARG A 2 39.40 -88.09 56.73
CA ARG A 2 39.99 -89.23 57.46
C ARG A 2 39.14 -89.55 58.68
N LEU A 3 38.80 -90.81 58.91
CA LEU A 3 38.13 -91.27 60.12
C LEU A 3 39.17 -91.64 61.17
N HIS A 4 38.96 -91.24 62.42
CA HIS A 4 39.86 -91.56 63.54
C HIS A 4 39.25 -92.61 64.46
N ARG A 5 38.00 -92.39 64.89
CA ARG A 5 37.32 -93.28 65.82
C ARG A 5 35.81 -93.26 65.59
N LEU A 6 35.19 -94.41 65.69
CA LEU A 6 33.73 -94.56 65.68
C LEU A 6 33.27 -95.35 66.90
N THR A 7 32.40 -94.74 67.69
CA THR A 7 31.75 -95.37 68.83
C THR A 7 30.27 -95.56 68.50
N VAL A 8 29.79 -96.79 68.63
CA VAL A 8 28.43 -97.20 68.26
C VAL A 8 27.80 -97.91 69.44
N THR A 9 26.67 -97.41 69.94
CA THR A 9 25.94 -98.01 71.06
C THR A 9 24.50 -98.28 70.65
N ALA A 10 24.00 -99.49 70.93
CA ALA A 10 22.62 -99.89 70.68
C ALA A 10 22.13 -99.57 69.24
N PHE A 11 22.95 -99.83 68.22
CA PHE A 11 22.70 -99.47 66.82
C PHE A 11 22.83 -100.69 65.90
N GLY A 12 21.80 -100.95 65.08
CA GLY A 12 21.76 -102.12 64.21
C GLY A 12 21.91 -103.44 65.00
N PRO A 13 22.85 -104.33 64.65
CA PRO A 13 23.08 -105.58 65.39
C PRO A 13 23.90 -105.40 66.68
N PHE A 14 24.44 -104.20 66.94
CA PHE A 14 25.28 -103.95 68.12
C PHE A 14 24.42 -103.54 69.31
N ALA A 15 24.19 -104.47 70.24
CA ALA A 15 23.46 -104.20 71.49
C ALA A 15 24.28 -103.33 72.45
N ASP A 16 25.54 -103.70 72.65
CA ASP A 16 26.50 -103.02 73.51
C ASP A 16 27.30 -101.96 72.77
N THR A 17 28.07 -101.17 73.53
CA THR A 17 28.98 -100.16 72.97
C THR A 17 30.16 -100.84 72.28
N GLN A 18 30.32 -100.55 70.99
CA GLN A 18 31.46 -100.97 70.18
C GLN A 18 32.29 -99.73 69.83
N VAL A 19 33.61 -99.86 69.98
CA VAL A 19 34.56 -98.80 69.63
C VAL A 19 35.49 -99.32 68.54
N ILE A 20 35.52 -98.60 67.42
CA ILE A 20 36.38 -98.90 66.28
C ILE A 20 37.41 -97.78 66.20
N ASP A 21 38.67 -98.13 66.42
CA ASP A 21 39.81 -97.22 66.26
C ASP A 21 40.35 -97.33 64.83
N PHE A 22 39.99 -96.37 63.98
CA PHE A 22 40.44 -96.34 62.60
C PHE A 22 41.90 -95.91 62.48
N ASP A 23 42.45 -95.16 63.44
CA ASP A 23 43.87 -94.82 63.42
C ASP A 23 44.75 -96.05 63.63
N ALA A 24 44.36 -96.95 64.54
CA ALA A 24 45.03 -98.25 64.70
C ALA A 24 44.94 -99.12 63.42
N LEU A 25 43.75 -99.14 62.78
CA LEU A 25 43.49 -99.95 61.58
C LEU A 25 44.11 -99.36 60.29
N SER A 26 44.28 -98.03 60.21
CA SER A 26 44.72 -97.32 58.99
C SER A 26 46.23 -97.16 58.87
N SER A 27 47.02 -97.73 59.79
CA SER A 27 48.49 -97.72 59.74
C SER A 27 49.08 -98.23 58.42
N ALA A 28 48.38 -99.13 57.72
CA ALA A 28 48.75 -99.68 56.40
C ALA A 28 47.96 -99.05 55.22
N GLY A 29 47.13 -98.04 55.45
CA GLY A 29 46.31 -97.36 54.43
C GLY A 29 45.06 -98.12 53.94
N ILE A 30 45.03 -99.45 54.08
CA ILE A 30 43.88 -100.32 53.74
C ILE A 30 43.61 -101.28 54.90
N PHE A 31 42.34 -101.47 55.26
CA PHE A 31 41.90 -102.45 56.25
C PHE A 31 40.68 -103.23 55.76
N LEU A 32 40.51 -104.46 56.26
CA LEU A 32 39.43 -105.37 55.87
C LEU A 32 38.46 -105.60 57.03
N LEU A 33 37.18 -105.28 56.81
CA LEU A 33 36.09 -105.69 57.71
C LEU A 33 35.59 -107.08 57.31
N ARG A 34 36.08 -108.13 57.99
CA ARG A 34 35.67 -109.53 57.75
C ARG A 34 34.73 -110.02 58.86
N GLY A 35 33.71 -110.80 58.48
CA GLY A 35 32.77 -111.44 59.40
C GLY A 35 31.68 -112.18 58.63
N GLN A 36 30.90 -113.03 59.30
CA GLN A 36 29.76 -113.73 58.68
C GLN A 36 28.70 -112.73 58.19
N THR A 37 27.86 -113.14 57.24
CA THR A 37 26.69 -112.33 56.82
C THR A 37 25.81 -112.07 58.05
N GLY A 38 25.37 -110.82 58.24
CA GLY A 38 24.62 -110.42 59.45
C GLY A 38 25.48 -109.96 60.65
N ALA A 39 26.81 -110.11 60.61
CA ALA A 39 27.70 -109.67 61.70
C ALA A 39 27.85 -108.13 61.86
N GLY A 40 27.04 -107.33 61.17
CA GLY A 40 27.05 -105.86 61.32
C GLY A 40 28.09 -105.08 60.51
N LYS A 41 28.79 -105.71 59.57
CA LYS A 41 29.75 -105.02 58.67
C LYS A 41 29.15 -103.78 57.99
N THR A 42 27.97 -103.94 57.40
CA THR A 42 27.25 -102.84 56.76
C THR A 42 26.77 -101.81 57.79
N SER A 43 26.42 -102.24 59.01
CA SER A 43 25.98 -101.36 60.09
C SER A 43 27.08 -100.43 60.59
N VAL A 44 28.35 -100.83 60.52
CA VAL A 44 29.49 -99.93 60.77
C VAL A 44 29.52 -98.79 59.76
N LEU A 45 29.33 -99.11 58.48
CA LEU A 45 29.31 -98.12 57.39
C LEU A 45 28.07 -97.21 57.49
N ASP A 46 26.91 -97.79 57.83
CA ASP A 46 25.67 -97.08 58.08
C ASP A 46 25.84 -96.09 59.25
N ALA A 47 26.57 -96.47 60.31
CA ALA A 47 26.87 -95.60 61.44
C ALA A 47 27.74 -94.39 61.05
N VAL A 48 28.75 -94.58 60.18
CA VAL A 48 29.54 -93.46 59.64
C VAL A 48 28.64 -92.49 58.86
N CYS A 49 27.82 -93.01 57.94
CA CYS A 49 26.89 -92.19 57.16
C CYS A 49 25.88 -91.46 58.05
N PHE A 50 25.34 -92.16 59.06
CA PHE A 50 24.42 -91.59 60.03
C PHE A 50 25.08 -90.47 60.83
N ALA A 51 26.30 -90.64 61.32
CA ALA A 51 27.02 -89.60 62.04
C ALA A 51 27.22 -88.34 61.18
N LEU A 52 27.58 -88.49 59.90
CA LEU A 52 27.80 -87.34 59.00
C LEU A 52 26.49 -86.64 58.62
N TYR A 53 25.54 -87.39 58.04
CA TYR A 53 24.37 -86.83 57.37
C TYR A 53 23.05 -87.00 58.14
N GLY A 54 23.07 -87.65 59.30
CA GLY A 54 21.86 -87.92 60.10
C GLY A 54 20.95 -88.98 59.50
N GLY A 55 21.39 -89.72 58.48
CA GLY A 55 20.64 -90.78 57.81
C GLY A 55 21.56 -91.85 57.24
N VAL A 56 20.98 -93.02 56.93
CA VAL A 56 21.70 -94.19 56.40
C VAL A 56 21.45 -94.37 54.89
N PRO A 57 22.35 -95.05 54.15
CA PRO A 57 22.19 -95.32 52.72
C PRO A 57 21.06 -96.31 52.38
N GLY A 58 20.39 -96.11 51.24
CA GLY A 58 19.51 -97.09 50.58
C GLY A 58 18.09 -97.26 51.16
N ALA A 59 17.39 -98.33 50.73
CA ALA A 59 15.99 -98.66 51.06
C ALA A 59 15.69 -98.91 52.56
N ARG A 60 16.71 -98.80 53.43
CA ARG A 60 16.60 -98.91 54.89
C ARG A 60 16.16 -97.60 55.57
N GLN A 61 15.91 -96.56 54.77
CA GLN A 61 15.31 -95.30 55.21
C GLN A 61 13.79 -95.34 55.41
N LYS A 62 13.15 -96.51 55.25
CA LYS A 62 11.70 -96.65 55.42
C LYS A 62 11.28 -96.15 56.81
N PRO A 63 10.22 -95.32 56.91
CA PRO A 63 9.62 -94.97 58.20
C PRO A 63 9.27 -96.27 58.95
N GLY A 64 9.92 -96.52 60.08
CA GLY A 64 9.68 -97.72 60.90
C GLY A 64 10.82 -98.73 60.98
N LEU A 65 11.91 -98.61 60.19
CA LEU A 65 13.14 -99.37 60.50
C LEU A 65 13.88 -98.67 61.64
N ALA A 66 13.82 -99.23 62.84
CA ALA A 66 14.52 -98.67 63.98
C ALA A 66 16.03 -98.80 63.76
N LEU A 67 16.76 -97.67 63.78
CA LEU A 67 18.23 -97.66 63.84
C LEU A 67 18.74 -98.27 65.17
N ARG A 68 17.85 -98.41 66.15
CA ARG A 68 18.08 -99.03 67.45
C ARG A 68 18.22 -100.54 67.32
N SER A 69 19.16 -101.12 68.07
CA SER A 69 19.27 -102.57 68.22
C SER A 69 18.15 -103.15 69.09
N ASP A 70 17.45 -104.16 68.58
CA ASP A 70 16.42 -104.90 69.33
C ASP A 70 16.99 -105.72 70.49
N HIS A 71 18.30 -106.03 70.43
CA HIS A 71 19.01 -106.77 71.46
C HIS A 71 19.54 -105.87 72.59
N ALA A 72 19.44 -104.54 72.46
CA ALA A 72 19.91 -103.61 73.48
C ALA A 72 18.95 -103.54 74.67
N ALA A 73 19.51 -103.50 75.89
CA ALA A 73 18.72 -103.33 77.10
C ALA A 73 17.80 -102.07 76.98
N PRO A 74 16.54 -102.11 77.47
CA PRO A 74 15.59 -101.02 77.28
C PRO A 74 16.10 -99.65 77.78
N GLY A 75 16.97 -99.64 78.79
CA GLY A 75 17.57 -98.41 79.34
C GLY A 75 18.72 -97.83 78.53
N THR A 76 19.36 -98.61 77.65
CA THR A 76 20.52 -98.19 76.85
C THR A 76 20.04 -97.33 75.69
N LEU A 77 20.56 -96.11 75.53
CA LEU A 77 20.21 -95.23 74.43
C LEU A 77 21.07 -95.54 73.20
N THR A 78 20.45 -95.51 72.02
CA THR A 78 21.15 -95.58 70.74
C THR A 78 21.92 -94.29 70.50
N GLU A 79 23.23 -94.39 70.30
CA GLU A 79 24.10 -93.25 70.05
C GLU A 79 25.23 -93.66 69.10
N VAL A 80 25.60 -92.75 68.20
CA VAL A 80 26.76 -92.88 67.33
C VAL A 80 27.62 -91.64 67.48
N THR A 81 28.90 -91.83 67.80
CA THR A 81 29.91 -90.77 67.86
C THR A 81 31.02 -91.04 66.87
N LEU A 82 31.33 -90.09 66.01
CA LEU A 82 32.38 -90.17 65.00
C LEU A 82 33.39 -89.04 65.16
N ASP A 83 34.65 -89.38 65.36
CA ASP A 83 35.82 -88.50 65.28
C ASP A 83 36.43 -88.60 63.88
N LEU A 84 36.54 -87.47 63.19
CA LEU A 84 37.06 -87.37 61.84
C LEU A 84 37.82 -86.07 61.58
N THR A 85 38.71 -86.09 60.59
CA THR A 85 39.30 -84.89 59.98
C THR A 85 38.72 -84.65 58.59
N VAL A 86 38.16 -83.46 58.37
CA VAL A 86 37.61 -83.01 57.08
C VAL A 86 37.99 -81.56 56.81
N ALA A 87 38.40 -81.25 55.58
CA ALA A 87 38.89 -79.92 55.18
C ALA A 87 39.91 -79.30 56.17
N GLY A 88 40.82 -80.14 56.71
CA GLY A 88 41.85 -79.72 57.67
C GLY A 88 41.39 -79.55 59.13
N ARG A 89 40.11 -79.79 59.45
CA ARG A 89 39.54 -79.64 60.80
C ARG A 89 39.20 -80.99 61.40
N ARG A 90 39.63 -81.24 62.64
CA ARG A 90 39.27 -82.44 63.41
C ARG A 90 38.00 -82.19 64.22
N LEU A 91 36.97 -82.97 63.93
CA LEU A 91 35.60 -82.81 64.42
C LEU A 91 35.11 -84.10 65.07
N GLU A 92 34.31 -83.97 66.12
CA GLU A 92 33.56 -85.06 66.77
C GLU A 92 32.08 -84.80 66.58
N VAL A 93 31.39 -85.72 65.91
CA VAL A 93 29.95 -85.66 65.66
C VAL A 93 29.25 -86.76 66.44
N THR A 94 28.42 -86.38 67.40
CA THR A 94 27.55 -87.31 68.14
C THR A 94 26.12 -87.16 67.68
N ARG A 95 25.45 -88.27 67.35
CA ARG A 95 24.03 -88.29 67.01
C ARG A 95 23.30 -89.41 67.75
N SER A 96 22.15 -89.05 68.30
CA SER A 96 21.18 -89.98 68.88
C SER A 96 19.85 -89.82 68.12
N PRO A 97 19.29 -90.89 67.53
CA PRO A 97 17.96 -90.83 66.93
C PRO A 97 16.87 -90.63 67.99
N ALA A 98 15.68 -90.26 67.55
CA ALA A 98 14.50 -90.26 68.42
C ALA A 98 14.16 -91.71 68.79
N GLN A 99 13.96 -91.99 70.07
CA GLN A 99 13.79 -93.36 70.58
C GLN A 99 12.97 -93.40 71.86
N GLN A 100 12.38 -94.56 72.16
CA GLN A 100 11.67 -94.77 73.42
C GLN A 100 12.61 -95.30 74.51
N ARG A 101 12.41 -94.82 75.74
CA ARG A 101 13.15 -95.23 76.94
C ARG A 101 12.17 -95.54 78.07
N PRO A 102 12.40 -96.56 78.91
CA PRO A 102 11.62 -96.79 80.12
C PRO A 102 11.63 -95.57 81.05
N LYS A 103 10.48 -95.27 81.67
CA LYS A 103 10.39 -94.20 82.68
C LYS A 103 11.14 -94.61 83.95
N LYS A 104 11.86 -93.66 84.56
CA LYS A 104 12.56 -93.89 85.83
C LYS A 104 11.50 -94.07 86.94
N GLY A 105 11.35 -95.28 87.47
CA GLY A 105 10.50 -95.58 88.63
C GLY A 105 8.99 -95.75 88.38
N ARG A 106 8.52 -95.84 87.13
CA ARG A 106 7.12 -96.16 86.78
C ARG A 106 7.06 -97.07 85.55
N ALA A 107 6.02 -97.92 85.45
CA ALA A 107 5.77 -98.72 84.25
C ALA A 107 5.47 -97.81 83.03
N GLY A 108 6.01 -98.15 81.87
CA GLY A 108 5.80 -97.45 80.59
C GLY A 108 7.03 -96.76 80.01
N PHE A 109 6.90 -96.29 78.76
CA PHE A 109 7.98 -95.67 77.99
C PHE A 109 7.80 -94.15 77.84
N THR A 110 8.89 -93.43 77.60
CA THR A 110 8.93 -92.01 77.24
C THR A 110 9.78 -91.81 75.98
N THR A 111 9.39 -90.87 75.13
CA THR A 111 10.11 -90.58 73.88
C THR A 111 11.22 -89.57 74.13
N VAL A 112 12.46 -89.98 73.90
CA VAL A 112 13.63 -89.11 73.83
C VAL A 112 13.69 -88.53 72.43
N LYS A 113 13.76 -87.20 72.31
CA LYS A 113 13.91 -86.50 71.02
C LYS A 113 15.30 -86.80 70.44
N ALA A 114 15.41 -86.74 69.11
CA ALA A 114 16.70 -86.83 68.47
C ALA A 114 17.63 -85.70 68.96
N ALA A 115 18.89 -86.04 69.20
CA ALA A 115 19.92 -85.12 69.66
C ALA A 115 21.12 -85.18 68.71
N SER A 116 21.80 -84.06 68.52
CA SER A 116 23.04 -83.99 67.76
C SER A 116 23.99 -83.03 68.46
N ALA A 117 25.28 -83.31 68.43
CA ALA A 117 26.32 -82.44 68.96
C ALA A 117 27.52 -82.48 68.02
N LEU A 118 28.10 -81.31 67.78
CA LEU A 118 29.33 -81.14 67.02
C LEU A 118 30.36 -80.46 67.93
N ARG A 119 31.55 -81.04 67.99
CA ARG A 119 32.70 -80.48 68.68
C ARG A 119 33.88 -80.42 67.72
N GLN A 120 34.78 -79.48 67.92
CA GLN A 120 36.03 -79.37 67.19
C GLN A 120 37.19 -79.50 68.16
N HIS A 121 38.18 -80.27 67.77
CA HIS A 121 39.42 -80.40 68.51
C HIS A 121 40.27 -79.15 68.26
N ASP A 122 40.64 -78.47 69.34
CA ASP A 122 41.57 -77.35 69.28
C ASP A 122 43.00 -77.90 69.38
N ALA A 123 43.79 -77.72 68.32
CA ALA A 123 45.18 -78.20 68.28
C ALA A 123 46.10 -77.44 69.25
N THR A 124 45.73 -76.25 69.70
CA THR A 124 46.54 -75.42 70.61
C THR A 124 46.29 -75.73 72.07
N SER A 125 45.03 -75.95 72.47
CA SER A 125 44.68 -76.31 73.86
C SER A 125 44.62 -77.82 74.11
N GLY A 126 44.48 -78.63 73.06
CA GLY A 126 44.25 -80.08 73.17
C GLY A 126 42.85 -80.46 73.64
N GLU A 127 41.93 -79.48 73.76
CA GLU A 127 40.57 -79.69 74.25
C GLU A 127 39.53 -79.72 73.12
N TRP A 128 38.40 -80.35 73.40
CA TRP A 128 37.24 -80.37 72.51
C TRP A 128 36.32 -79.18 72.79
N ARG A 129 36.20 -78.27 71.82
CA ARG A 129 35.29 -77.12 71.88
C ARG A 129 33.94 -77.45 71.24
N ALA A 130 32.85 -77.20 71.94
CA ALA A 130 31.50 -77.34 71.37
C ALA A 130 31.24 -76.29 70.27
N LEU A 131 30.74 -76.73 69.12
CA LEU A 131 30.38 -75.87 67.97
C LEU A 131 28.87 -75.68 67.83
N SER A 132 28.10 -76.79 67.76
CA SER A 132 26.64 -76.73 67.59
C SER A 132 25.96 -77.93 68.25
N ARG A 133 24.68 -77.75 68.61
CA ARG A 133 23.77 -78.80 69.07
C ARG A 133 22.53 -78.94 68.17
N THR A 134 22.50 -78.22 67.04
CA THR A 134 21.34 -78.16 66.14
C THR A 134 21.57 -79.07 64.94
N HIS A 135 20.63 -79.99 64.69
CA HIS A 135 20.74 -80.95 63.59
C HIS A 135 20.98 -80.27 62.21
N GLN A 136 20.28 -79.16 61.95
CA GLN A 136 20.36 -78.42 60.68
C GLN A 136 21.71 -77.74 60.49
N GLU A 137 22.21 -77.03 61.51
CA GLU A 137 23.53 -76.37 61.45
C GLU A 137 24.65 -77.38 61.26
N ILE A 138 24.62 -78.48 62.02
CA ILE A 138 25.60 -79.56 61.90
C ILE A 138 25.55 -80.18 60.49
N GLY A 139 24.33 -80.42 59.97
CA GLY A 139 24.16 -80.95 58.62
C GLY A 139 24.70 -80.01 57.53
N LYS A 140 24.46 -78.70 57.67
CA LYS A 140 24.99 -77.68 56.75
C LYS A 140 26.52 -77.63 56.80
N GLU A 141 27.09 -77.50 58.00
CA GLU A 141 28.55 -77.46 58.22
C GLU A 141 29.26 -78.69 57.63
N ILE A 142 28.77 -79.89 57.93
CA ILE A 142 29.36 -81.14 57.42
C ILE A 142 29.22 -81.23 55.89
N THR A 143 28.08 -80.80 55.33
CA THR A 143 27.85 -80.82 53.88
C THR A 143 28.76 -79.83 53.14
N GLU A 144 28.95 -78.64 53.69
CA GLU A 144 29.86 -77.62 53.13
C GLU A 144 31.32 -78.07 53.19
N LEU A 145 31.75 -78.66 54.31
CA LEU A 145 33.13 -79.17 54.47
C LEU A 145 33.43 -80.38 53.57
N LEU A 146 32.44 -81.25 53.32
CA LEU A 146 32.58 -82.40 52.43
C LEU A 146 32.39 -82.03 50.95
N GLY A 147 31.70 -80.93 50.64
CA GLY A 147 31.41 -80.48 49.28
C GLY A 147 30.45 -81.38 48.50
N MET A 148 29.75 -82.30 49.18
CA MET A 148 28.86 -83.28 48.54
C MET A 148 27.67 -83.64 49.42
N SER A 149 26.52 -83.90 48.79
CA SER A 149 25.32 -84.39 49.45
C SER A 149 25.51 -85.83 49.94
N ARG A 150 24.62 -86.28 50.83
CA ARG A 150 24.60 -87.67 51.31
C ARG A 150 24.55 -88.68 50.17
N GLU A 151 23.67 -88.44 49.19
CA GLU A 151 23.50 -89.33 48.03
C GLU A 151 24.81 -89.47 47.26
N GLN A 152 25.52 -88.35 47.08
CA GLN A 152 26.82 -88.33 46.39
C GLN A 152 27.90 -89.02 47.22
N PHE A 153 27.93 -88.79 48.54
CA PHE A 153 28.85 -89.47 49.44
C PHE A 153 28.68 -91.00 49.39
N CYS A 154 27.43 -91.47 49.36
CA CYS A 154 27.08 -92.89 49.21
C CYS A 154 27.28 -93.45 47.78
N GLN A 155 27.67 -92.61 46.83
CA GLN A 155 27.97 -93.04 45.45
C GLN A 155 29.47 -92.98 45.14
N VAL A 156 30.26 -92.21 45.91
CA VAL A 156 31.67 -91.94 45.59
C VAL A 156 32.62 -92.35 46.72
N VAL A 157 32.26 -92.14 47.98
CA VAL A 157 33.14 -92.38 49.14
C VAL A 157 32.77 -93.67 49.86
N LEU A 158 31.49 -93.82 50.19
CA LEU A 158 30.94 -95.04 50.74
C LEU A 158 30.19 -95.73 49.63
N LEU A 159 30.64 -96.90 49.16
CA LEU A 159 29.96 -97.66 48.11
C LEU A 159 29.16 -98.80 48.75
N PRO A 160 27.82 -98.67 48.91
CA PRO A 160 26.99 -99.75 49.39
C PRO A 160 27.06 -100.94 48.43
N GLN A 161 26.94 -102.13 48.98
CA GLN A 161 26.91 -103.36 48.21
C GLN A 161 25.75 -103.33 47.20
N GLY A 162 26.06 -103.33 45.90
CA GLY A 162 25.09 -103.29 44.78
C GLY A 162 25.01 -101.95 44.04
N ASP A 163 25.19 -100.82 44.73
CA ASP A 163 24.96 -99.47 44.15
C ASP A 163 26.10 -99.02 43.22
N PHE A 164 27.31 -99.58 43.36
CA PHE A 164 28.41 -99.31 42.43
C PHE A 164 28.12 -99.85 41.01
N ALA A 165 27.45 -101.00 40.91
CA ALA A 165 27.02 -101.54 39.62
C ALA A 165 25.99 -100.61 38.96
N GLN A 166 25.09 -100.01 39.76
CA GLN A 166 24.12 -99.03 39.28
C GLN A 166 24.79 -97.76 38.74
N PHE A 167 25.88 -97.30 39.36
CA PHE A 167 26.68 -96.19 38.81
C PHE A 167 27.33 -96.54 37.46
N LEU A 168 27.94 -97.72 37.32
CA LEU A 168 28.54 -98.17 36.06
C LEU A 168 27.51 -98.39 34.95
N GLN A 169 26.29 -98.78 35.33
CA GLN A 169 25.17 -99.03 34.42
C GLN A 169 24.29 -97.79 34.17
N ALA A 170 24.54 -96.68 34.88
CA ALA A 170 23.78 -95.44 34.69
C ALA A 170 23.96 -94.89 33.27
N ASP A 171 22.88 -94.37 32.70
CA ASP A 171 22.88 -93.75 31.38
C ASP A 171 23.82 -92.52 31.32
N ALA A 172 24.19 -92.12 30.10
CA ALA A 172 25.13 -91.04 29.87
C ALA A 172 24.68 -89.71 30.50
N GLU A 173 23.37 -89.44 30.54
CA GLU A 173 22.81 -88.21 31.08
C GLU A 173 22.89 -88.17 32.61
N HIS A 174 22.57 -89.28 33.29
CA HIS A 174 22.72 -89.44 34.74
C HIS A 174 24.18 -89.33 35.16
N ARG A 175 25.08 -89.97 34.40
CA ARG A 175 26.52 -89.90 34.64
C ARG A 175 27.05 -88.48 34.46
N ALA A 176 26.65 -87.80 33.38
CA ALA A 176 27.02 -86.40 33.14
C ALA A 176 26.52 -85.46 34.25
N ARG A 177 25.27 -85.64 34.72
CA ARG A 177 24.72 -84.86 35.86
C ARG A 177 25.47 -85.10 37.17
N LEU A 178 25.94 -86.33 37.41
CA LEU A 178 26.71 -86.63 38.61
C LEU A 178 28.11 -86.02 38.54
N LEU A 179 28.82 -86.27 37.43
CA LEU A 179 30.18 -85.74 37.20
C LEU A 179 30.18 -84.22 37.15
N GLY A 180 29.19 -83.59 36.52
CA GLY A 180 29.08 -82.14 36.47
C GLY A 180 28.83 -81.50 37.84
N ARG A 181 28.20 -82.22 38.79
CA ARG A 181 28.08 -81.76 40.18
C ARG A 181 29.34 -82.02 41.01
N LEU A 182 30.09 -83.09 40.72
CA LEU A 182 31.35 -83.41 41.40
C LEU A 182 32.50 -82.48 40.98
N PHE A 183 32.57 -82.11 39.71
CA PHE A 183 33.60 -81.23 39.15
C PHE A 183 33.18 -79.76 39.06
N ASP A 184 32.01 -79.41 39.62
CA ASP A 184 31.41 -78.08 39.58
C ASP A 184 31.45 -77.42 38.18
N THR A 185 30.96 -78.15 37.18
CA THR A 185 30.91 -77.65 35.80
C THR A 185 29.72 -76.72 35.54
N ARG A 186 28.89 -76.45 36.56
CA ARG A 186 27.69 -75.59 36.45
C ARG A 186 28.02 -74.19 35.97
N ARG A 187 29.20 -73.67 36.32
CA ARG A 187 29.69 -72.37 35.85
C ARG A 187 29.84 -72.29 34.33
N PHE A 188 30.19 -73.40 33.66
CA PHE A 188 30.36 -73.42 32.21
C PHE A 188 29.01 -73.44 31.50
N ALA A 189 28.06 -74.24 32.00
CA ALA A 189 26.69 -74.22 31.51
C ALA A 189 26.05 -72.83 31.60
N ALA A 190 26.28 -72.12 32.72
CA ALA A 190 25.79 -70.74 32.88
C ALA A 190 26.40 -69.76 31.85
N VAL A 191 27.65 -69.96 31.43
CA VAL A 191 28.28 -69.16 30.37
C VAL A 191 27.67 -69.48 29.01
N GLU A 192 27.46 -70.76 28.70
CA GLU A 192 26.80 -71.19 27.45
C GLU A 192 25.39 -70.61 27.33
N ASP A 193 24.59 -70.71 28.39
CA ASP A 193 23.24 -70.14 28.46
C ASP A 193 23.28 -68.62 28.22
N ARG A 194 24.23 -67.92 28.86
CA ARG A 194 24.38 -66.49 28.69
C ARG A 194 24.76 -66.11 27.26
N LEU A 195 25.67 -66.84 26.64
CA LEU A 195 26.06 -66.62 25.23
C LEU A 195 24.89 -66.89 24.28
N ALA A 196 24.07 -67.92 24.55
CA ALA A 196 22.89 -68.23 23.77
C ALA A 196 21.80 -67.15 23.89
N GLU A 197 21.63 -66.54 25.07
CA GLU A 197 20.78 -65.35 25.25
C GLU A 197 21.29 -64.15 24.47
N LEU A 198 22.59 -63.84 24.56
CA LEU A 198 23.20 -62.72 23.85
C LEU A 198 23.07 -62.88 22.33
N ARG A 199 23.31 -64.10 21.81
CA ARG A 199 23.12 -64.41 20.39
C ARG A 199 21.67 -64.16 19.96
N ARG A 200 20.69 -64.72 20.68
CA ARG A 200 19.26 -64.51 20.39
C ARG A 200 18.88 -63.03 20.41
N GLY A 201 19.40 -62.26 21.37
CA GLY A 201 19.18 -60.82 21.45
C GLY A 201 19.75 -60.08 20.25
N ALA A 202 20.97 -60.39 19.84
CA ALA A 202 21.61 -59.79 18.66
C ALA A 202 20.87 -60.13 17.36
N GLU A 203 20.49 -61.40 17.17
CA GLU A 203 19.71 -61.85 16.00
C GLU A 203 18.38 -61.11 15.89
N GLN A 204 17.67 -60.92 17.01
CA GLN A 204 16.42 -60.14 17.03
C GLN A 204 16.65 -58.66 16.68
N GLN A 205 17.74 -58.06 17.17
CA GLN A 205 18.07 -56.66 16.86
C GLN A 205 18.39 -56.46 15.38
N VAL A 206 19.18 -57.37 14.78
CA VAL A 206 19.48 -57.35 13.35
C VAL A 206 18.21 -57.49 12.53
N ARG A 207 17.40 -58.51 12.83
CA ARG A 207 16.13 -58.76 12.12
C ARG A 207 15.17 -57.57 12.19
N ALA A 208 15.01 -56.97 13.36
CA ALA A 208 14.16 -55.78 13.52
C ALA A 208 14.74 -54.53 12.80
N GLY A 209 16.06 -54.41 12.74
CA GLY A 209 16.75 -53.39 11.94
C GLY A 209 16.46 -53.56 10.45
N ASP A 210 16.64 -54.78 9.96
CA ASP A 210 16.43 -55.18 8.58
C ASP A 210 14.97 -55.01 8.14
N GLU A 211 14.00 -55.37 8.98
CA GLU A 211 12.58 -55.14 8.71
C GLU A 211 12.27 -53.65 8.51
N ARG A 212 12.85 -52.78 9.36
CA ARG A 212 12.70 -51.33 9.21
C ARG A 212 13.37 -50.82 7.94
N LEU A 213 14.56 -51.32 7.63
CA LEU A 213 15.31 -50.95 6.43
C LEU A 213 14.52 -51.32 5.17
N HIS A 214 13.99 -52.55 5.11
CA HIS A 214 13.18 -53.05 4.03
C HIS A 214 11.87 -52.26 3.87
N ALA A 215 11.19 -51.92 4.97
CA ALA A 215 9.99 -51.07 4.94
C ALA A 215 10.27 -49.64 4.45
N VAL A 216 11.44 -49.07 4.77
CA VAL A 216 11.87 -47.79 4.19
C VAL A 216 12.14 -47.94 2.70
N ALA A 217 12.84 -48.99 2.28
CA ALA A 217 13.17 -49.25 0.88
C ALA A 217 11.89 -49.41 0.02
N GLN A 218 10.91 -50.17 0.51
CA GLN A 218 9.60 -50.30 -0.15
C GLN A 218 8.87 -48.97 -0.33
N ARG A 219 8.89 -48.09 0.68
CA ARG A 219 8.28 -46.76 0.56
C ARG A 219 8.99 -45.88 -0.46
N ILE A 220 10.32 -45.94 -0.50
CA ILE A 220 11.12 -45.22 -1.51
C ILE A 220 10.79 -45.75 -2.91
N ALA A 221 10.75 -47.07 -3.11
CA ALA A 221 10.41 -47.68 -4.39
C ALA A 221 9.00 -47.30 -4.84
N GLN A 222 8.02 -47.32 -3.93
CA GLN A 222 6.65 -46.91 -4.21
C GLN A 222 6.56 -45.44 -4.63
N ALA A 223 7.27 -44.55 -3.94
CA ALA A 223 7.27 -43.12 -4.26
C ALA A 223 7.99 -42.83 -5.60
N ALA A 224 9.03 -43.58 -5.91
CA ALA A 224 9.76 -43.46 -7.17
C ALA A 224 8.93 -43.93 -8.39
N GLY A 225 8.00 -44.87 -8.17
CA GLY A 225 7.19 -45.47 -9.21
C GLY A 225 7.98 -46.50 -10.05
N PRO A 226 7.32 -47.15 -11.02
CA PRO A 226 7.87 -48.32 -11.73
C PRO A 226 9.20 -48.06 -12.45
N ASP A 227 9.40 -46.83 -12.96
CA ASP A 227 10.62 -46.46 -13.70
C ASP A 227 11.56 -45.54 -12.89
N GLY A 228 11.27 -45.30 -11.60
CA GLY A 228 12.02 -44.33 -10.80
C GLY A 228 13.11 -44.89 -9.91
N ALA A 229 13.17 -46.21 -9.76
CA ALA A 229 14.21 -46.89 -9.02
C ALA A 229 14.45 -48.28 -9.61
N PRO A 230 15.66 -48.84 -9.48
CA PRO A 230 15.88 -50.24 -9.82
C PRO A 230 15.01 -51.18 -8.95
N PRO A 231 14.84 -52.44 -9.34
CA PRO A 231 14.16 -53.44 -8.50
C PRO A 231 14.81 -53.53 -7.12
N LEU A 232 13.98 -53.72 -6.09
CA LEU A 232 14.49 -53.94 -4.74
C LEU A 232 15.33 -55.22 -4.69
N PRO A 233 16.42 -55.25 -3.91
CA PRO A 233 17.22 -56.44 -3.74
C PRO A 233 16.41 -57.56 -3.08
N GLU A 234 16.64 -58.80 -3.51
CA GLU A 234 16.04 -59.98 -2.91
C GLU A 234 16.77 -60.34 -1.61
N GLY A 235 16.01 -60.60 -0.53
CA GLY A 235 16.55 -61.01 0.76
C GLY A 235 15.51 -60.93 1.87
N GLN A 236 15.67 -61.74 2.91
CA GLN A 236 14.81 -61.73 4.09
C GLN A 236 15.52 -61.04 5.27
N PRO A 237 14.77 -60.42 6.20
CA PRO A 237 15.36 -59.88 7.41
C PRO A 237 16.16 -60.92 8.21
N GLY A 238 17.41 -60.60 8.52
CA GLY A 238 18.39 -61.51 9.09
C GLY A 238 19.42 -62.05 8.10
N ASP A 239 19.22 -61.87 6.78
CA ASP A 239 20.22 -62.23 5.78
C ASP A 239 21.39 -61.22 5.81
N PRO A 240 22.65 -61.69 5.84
CA PRO A 240 23.83 -60.81 6.02
C PRO A 240 24.00 -59.79 4.89
N ASP A 241 23.50 -60.09 3.70
CA ASP A 241 23.65 -59.25 2.51
C ASP A 241 22.48 -58.26 2.29
N LEU A 242 21.41 -58.34 3.09
CA LEU A 242 20.24 -57.49 2.92
C LEU A 242 20.58 -56.01 3.14
N ALA A 243 21.18 -55.69 4.28
CA ALA A 243 21.52 -54.31 4.62
C ALA A 243 22.46 -53.62 3.61
N PRO A 244 23.61 -54.20 3.23
CA PRO A 244 24.46 -53.60 2.21
C PRO A 244 23.76 -53.53 0.84
N GLY A 245 22.97 -54.55 0.48
CA GLY A 245 22.19 -54.55 -0.77
C GLY A 245 21.18 -53.41 -0.85
N VAL A 246 20.40 -53.19 0.21
CA VAL A 246 19.41 -52.11 0.29
C VAL A 246 20.09 -50.73 0.31
N LEU A 247 21.25 -50.58 0.97
CA LEU A 247 22.00 -49.33 0.97
C LEU A 247 22.56 -48.98 -0.41
N ALA A 248 23.12 -49.97 -1.12
CA ALA A 248 23.58 -49.79 -2.49
C ALA A 248 22.41 -49.42 -3.43
N TRP A 249 21.30 -50.15 -3.31
CA TRP A 249 20.07 -49.84 -4.03
C TRP A 249 19.58 -48.40 -3.76
N ALA A 250 19.57 -47.97 -2.49
CA ALA A 250 19.10 -46.65 -2.10
C ALA A 250 19.99 -45.53 -2.66
N ALA A 251 21.30 -45.75 -2.74
CA ALA A 251 22.23 -44.81 -3.36
C ALA A 251 21.94 -44.62 -4.86
N VAL A 252 21.65 -45.72 -5.57
CA VAL A 252 21.25 -45.67 -6.99
C VAL A 252 19.90 -44.97 -7.14
N ALA A 253 18.90 -45.35 -6.34
CA ALA A 253 17.57 -44.74 -6.38
C ALA A 253 17.62 -43.22 -6.13
N ARG A 254 18.45 -42.78 -5.18
CA ARG A 254 18.68 -41.34 -4.91
C ARG A 254 19.29 -40.62 -6.12
N SER A 255 20.26 -41.24 -6.78
CA SER A 255 20.94 -40.64 -7.93
C SER A 255 19.99 -40.49 -9.11
N VAL A 256 19.22 -41.54 -9.42
CA VAL A 256 18.16 -41.52 -10.44
C VAL A 256 17.10 -40.46 -10.13
N ALA A 257 16.67 -40.35 -8.87
CA ALA A 257 15.71 -39.33 -8.47
C ALA A 257 16.25 -37.90 -8.68
N GLY A 258 17.54 -37.68 -8.37
CA GLY A 258 18.23 -36.41 -8.62
C GLY A 258 18.27 -36.05 -10.11
N GLU A 259 18.69 -36.99 -10.96
CA GLU A 259 18.73 -36.79 -12.41
C GLU A 259 17.35 -36.47 -12.99
N ARG A 260 16.31 -37.21 -12.58
CA ARG A 260 14.94 -36.94 -13.03
C ARG A 260 14.43 -35.58 -12.56
N HIS A 261 14.79 -35.17 -11.34
CA HIS A 261 14.47 -33.85 -10.84
C HIS A 261 15.13 -32.76 -11.69
N ASP A 262 16.41 -32.89 -12.00
CA ASP A 262 17.15 -31.91 -12.80
C ASP A 262 16.63 -31.83 -14.25
N ILE A 263 16.27 -32.97 -14.84
CA ILE A 263 15.60 -33.03 -16.15
C ILE A 263 14.26 -32.30 -16.10
N ALA A 264 13.43 -32.58 -15.09
CA ALA A 264 12.12 -31.95 -14.94
C ALA A 264 12.25 -30.43 -14.69
N ALA A 265 13.21 -30.01 -13.87
CA ALA A 265 13.49 -28.60 -13.60
C ALA A 265 13.95 -27.86 -14.87
N SER A 266 14.82 -28.49 -15.67
CA SER A 266 15.29 -27.95 -16.95
C SER A 266 14.14 -27.83 -17.95
N ALA A 267 13.31 -28.86 -18.09
CA ALA A 267 12.14 -28.84 -18.95
C ALA A 267 11.13 -27.75 -18.54
N LEU A 268 10.92 -27.57 -17.23
CA LEU A 268 10.06 -26.50 -16.70
C LEU A 268 10.63 -25.12 -16.99
N ALA A 269 11.93 -24.91 -16.81
CA ALA A 269 12.59 -23.64 -17.10
C ALA A 269 12.48 -23.26 -18.58
N GLU A 270 12.67 -24.24 -19.47
CA GLU A 270 12.53 -24.06 -20.92
C GLU A 270 11.07 -23.74 -21.29
N ALA A 271 10.10 -24.48 -20.75
CA ALA A 271 8.68 -24.22 -20.97
C ALA A 271 8.30 -22.80 -20.50
N GLY A 272 8.80 -22.36 -19.34
CA GLY A 272 8.59 -21.00 -18.83
C GLY A 272 9.25 -19.92 -19.70
N HIS A 273 10.41 -20.20 -20.31
CA HIS A 273 11.02 -19.28 -21.27
C HIS A 273 10.18 -19.17 -22.55
N ARG A 274 9.71 -20.30 -23.09
CA ARG A 274 8.81 -20.34 -24.25
C ARG A 274 7.51 -19.59 -24.00
N GLU A 275 6.90 -19.75 -22.83
CA GLU A 275 5.70 -19.02 -22.43
C GLU A 275 5.94 -17.50 -22.39
N ARG A 276 7.03 -17.06 -21.75
CA ARG A 276 7.39 -15.63 -21.70
C ARG A 276 7.63 -15.05 -23.09
N GLY A 277 8.33 -15.78 -23.96
CA GLY A 277 8.55 -15.40 -25.35
C GLY A 277 7.23 -15.23 -26.12
N ALA A 278 6.36 -16.24 -26.05
CA ALA A 278 5.04 -16.19 -26.71
C ALA A 278 4.17 -15.04 -26.17
N ARG A 279 4.24 -14.74 -24.87
CA ARG A 279 3.52 -13.61 -24.27
C ARG A 279 4.04 -12.27 -24.78
N ALA A 280 5.36 -12.09 -24.84
CA ALA A 280 5.98 -10.86 -25.35
C ALA A 280 5.64 -10.64 -26.83
N GLU A 281 5.67 -11.70 -27.64
CA GLU A 281 5.28 -11.64 -29.05
C GLU A 281 3.80 -11.24 -29.21
N ARG A 282 2.91 -11.82 -28.41
CA ARG A 282 1.49 -11.44 -28.39
C ARG A 282 1.28 -9.98 -28.00
N GLU A 283 2.03 -9.47 -27.03
CA GLU A 283 1.95 -8.06 -26.60
C GLU A 283 2.48 -7.12 -27.70
N ALA A 284 3.57 -7.47 -28.37
CA ALA A 284 4.09 -6.74 -29.52
C ALA A 284 3.09 -6.70 -30.68
N GLN A 285 2.47 -7.83 -31.02
CA GLN A 285 1.43 -7.90 -32.06
C GLN A 285 0.22 -7.02 -31.72
N ARG A 286 -0.21 -6.97 -30.45
CA ARG A 286 -1.30 -6.08 -30.00
C ARG A 286 -0.93 -4.60 -30.13
N GLU A 287 0.31 -4.24 -29.81
CA GLU A 287 0.76 -2.86 -29.95
C GLU A 287 0.82 -2.43 -31.42
N VAL A 288 1.33 -3.30 -32.31
CA VAL A 288 1.30 -3.05 -33.76
C VAL A 288 -0.13 -2.84 -34.25
N ALA A 289 -1.06 -3.71 -33.86
CA ALA A 289 -2.48 -3.57 -34.24
C ALA A 289 -3.09 -2.25 -33.70
N ARG A 290 -2.75 -1.84 -32.48
CA ARG A 290 -3.19 -0.56 -31.89
C ARG A 290 -2.66 0.64 -32.69
N LEU A 291 -1.38 0.61 -33.07
CA LEU A 291 -0.76 1.67 -33.85
C LEU A 291 -1.36 1.76 -35.27
N GLN A 292 -1.62 0.62 -35.91
CA GLN A 292 -2.30 0.56 -37.21
C GLN A 292 -3.70 1.19 -37.13
N ALA A 293 -4.51 0.81 -36.14
CA ALA A 293 -5.84 1.37 -35.95
C ALA A 293 -5.81 2.90 -35.72
N ARG A 294 -4.85 3.38 -34.91
CA ARG A 294 -4.67 4.83 -34.66
C ARG A 294 -4.23 5.57 -35.93
N PHE A 295 -3.34 4.97 -36.71
CA PHE A 295 -2.91 5.54 -37.99
C PHE A 295 -4.09 5.68 -38.95
N GLU A 296 -4.90 4.63 -39.10
CA GLU A 296 -6.10 4.66 -39.94
C GLU A 296 -7.14 5.68 -39.46
N GLU A 297 -7.35 5.82 -38.16
CA GLU A 297 -8.22 6.87 -37.59
C GLU A 297 -7.68 8.27 -37.89
N THR A 298 -6.38 8.49 -37.69
CA THR A 298 -5.73 9.79 -37.94
C THR A 298 -5.80 10.16 -39.41
N ARG A 299 -5.55 9.18 -40.30
CA ARG A 299 -5.68 9.36 -41.75
C ARG A 299 -7.11 9.74 -42.12
N ARG A 300 -8.13 9.02 -41.63
CA ARG A 300 -9.53 9.38 -41.85
C ARG A 300 -9.86 10.81 -41.41
N ARG A 301 -9.37 11.24 -40.25
CA ARG A 301 -9.55 12.63 -39.76
C ARG A 301 -8.88 13.64 -40.68
N ALA A 302 -7.66 13.35 -41.15
CA ALA A 302 -6.95 14.21 -42.09
C ALA A 302 -7.71 14.33 -43.42
N ASP A 303 -8.21 13.22 -43.96
CA ASP A 303 -9.01 13.18 -45.19
C ASP A 303 -10.28 14.05 -45.03
N THR A 304 -11.02 13.91 -43.91
CA THR A 304 -12.20 14.76 -43.62
C THR A 304 -11.87 16.24 -43.50
N LEU A 305 -10.73 16.60 -42.90
CA LEU A 305 -10.29 17.99 -42.80
C LEU A 305 -9.93 18.57 -44.17
N GLU A 306 -9.30 17.78 -45.04
CA GLU A 306 -8.95 18.20 -46.40
C GLU A 306 -10.21 18.34 -47.27
N GLU A 307 -11.16 17.41 -47.19
CA GLU A 307 -12.48 17.52 -47.83
C GLU A 307 -13.20 18.81 -47.41
N SER A 308 -13.12 19.17 -46.13
CA SER A 308 -13.73 20.39 -45.59
C SER A 308 -12.92 21.67 -45.84
N ARG A 309 -11.74 21.59 -46.49
CA ARG A 309 -10.84 22.73 -46.68
C ARG A 309 -11.44 23.78 -47.62
N ALA A 310 -11.93 23.34 -48.78
CA ALA A 310 -12.52 24.25 -49.77
C ALA A 310 -13.69 25.03 -49.19
N GLY A 311 -14.59 24.37 -48.44
CA GLY A 311 -15.71 25.03 -47.77
C GLY A 311 -15.27 26.01 -46.67
N ARG A 312 -14.18 25.71 -45.94
CA ARG A 312 -13.58 26.63 -44.96
C ARG A 312 -12.97 27.85 -45.64
N ASP A 313 -12.23 27.65 -46.72
CA ASP A 313 -11.58 28.72 -47.48
C ASP A 313 -12.64 29.64 -48.13
N GLU A 314 -13.74 29.08 -48.64
CA GLU A 314 -14.88 29.83 -49.17
C GLU A 314 -15.60 30.64 -48.07
N ALA A 315 -15.90 30.01 -46.93
CA ALA A 315 -16.50 30.71 -45.79
C ALA A 315 -15.61 31.84 -45.27
N GLN A 316 -14.29 31.63 -45.24
CA GLN A 316 -13.32 32.66 -44.85
C GLN A 316 -13.29 33.81 -45.87
N ALA A 317 -13.30 33.51 -47.17
CA ALA A 317 -13.35 34.51 -48.22
C ALA A 317 -14.63 35.35 -48.16
N LEU A 318 -15.78 34.72 -47.85
CA LEU A 318 -17.05 35.41 -47.65
C LEU A 318 -16.99 36.34 -46.44
N LEU A 319 -16.51 35.85 -45.29
CA LEU A 319 -16.32 36.69 -44.09
C LEU A 319 -15.41 37.89 -44.36
N ASP A 320 -14.34 37.70 -45.13
CA ASP A 320 -13.45 38.80 -45.49
C ASP A 320 -14.07 39.76 -46.51
N ALA A 321 -14.97 39.28 -47.37
CA ALA A 321 -15.77 40.13 -48.26
C ALA A 321 -16.78 40.97 -47.48
N ASP A 322 -17.51 40.37 -46.54
CA ASP A 322 -18.46 41.08 -45.67
C ASP A 322 -17.76 42.16 -44.85
N ARG A 323 -16.59 41.84 -44.26
CA ARG A 323 -15.75 42.83 -43.55
C ARG A 323 -15.29 43.98 -44.45
N ARG A 324 -15.06 43.74 -45.75
CA ARG A 324 -14.73 44.80 -46.70
C ARG A 324 -15.96 45.65 -47.03
N ALA A 325 -17.13 45.03 -47.18
CA ALA A 325 -18.39 45.73 -47.45
C ALA A 325 -18.81 46.63 -46.27
N GLU A 326 -18.67 46.14 -45.03
CA GLU A 326 -18.98 46.90 -43.82
C GLU A 326 -18.19 48.22 -43.74
N ARG A 327 -16.91 48.22 -44.15
CA ARG A 327 -16.06 49.43 -44.16
C ARG A 327 -16.53 50.53 -45.10
N VAL A 328 -17.25 50.19 -46.17
CA VAL A 328 -17.67 51.16 -47.20
C VAL A 328 -19.16 51.49 -47.14
N GLN A 329 -19.92 50.85 -46.23
CA GLN A 329 -21.36 51.02 -46.11
C GLN A 329 -21.76 52.46 -45.77
N ASP A 330 -21.08 53.09 -44.80
CA ASP A 330 -21.37 54.48 -44.41
C ASP A 330 -21.02 55.49 -45.52
N ALA A 331 -19.94 55.22 -46.27
CA ALA A 331 -19.54 56.06 -47.39
C ALA A 331 -20.51 55.93 -48.57
N ALA A 332 -20.99 54.72 -48.87
CA ALA A 332 -22.02 54.48 -49.88
C ALA A 332 -23.35 55.16 -49.50
N GLY A 333 -23.78 55.04 -48.23
CA GLY A 333 -24.96 55.72 -47.72
C GLY A 333 -24.85 57.25 -47.80
N SER A 334 -23.67 57.80 -47.51
CA SER A 334 -23.40 59.25 -47.63
C SER A 334 -23.48 59.74 -49.08
N ARG A 335 -22.95 58.96 -50.03
CA ARG A 335 -23.04 59.29 -51.47
C ARG A 335 -24.49 59.27 -51.96
N GLU A 336 -25.26 58.23 -51.62
CA GLU A 336 -26.68 58.16 -51.99
C GLU A 336 -27.50 59.30 -51.39
N GLY A 337 -27.16 59.74 -50.17
CA GLY A 337 -27.76 60.93 -49.55
C GLY A 337 -27.47 62.19 -50.35
N ALA A 338 -26.21 62.40 -50.74
CA ALA A 338 -25.79 63.57 -51.52
C ALA A 338 -26.41 63.59 -52.94
N GLU A 339 -26.52 62.45 -53.61
CA GLU A 339 -27.19 62.35 -54.93
C GLU A 339 -28.67 62.78 -54.82
N ARG A 340 -29.39 62.33 -53.77
CA ARG A 340 -30.79 62.74 -53.54
C ARG A 340 -30.93 64.24 -53.27
N GLU A 341 -30.03 64.82 -52.48
CA GLU A 341 -30.04 66.28 -52.21
C GLU A 341 -29.80 67.08 -53.49
N HIS A 342 -28.88 66.63 -54.35
CA HIS A 342 -28.61 67.26 -55.64
C HIS A 342 -29.84 67.24 -56.56
N GLU A 343 -30.50 66.10 -56.69
CA GLU A 343 -31.73 65.98 -57.49
C GLU A 343 -32.85 66.91 -57.01
N GLN A 344 -33.03 67.01 -55.68
CA GLN A 344 -34.01 67.91 -55.07
C GLN A 344 -33.71 69.39 -55.38
N ALA A 345 -32.45 69.79 -55.25
CA ALA A 345 -32.00 71.15 -55.56
C ALA A 345 -32.19 71.48 -57.05
N ALA A 346 -31.84 70.56 -57.95
CA ALA A 346 -32.03 70.72 -59.39
C ALA A 346 -33.51 70.89 -59.76
N ALA A 347 -34.41 70.09 -59.17
CA ALA A 347 -35.85 70.21 -59.37
C ALA A 347 -36.42 71.54 -58.84
N ALA A 348 -35.93 72.03 -57.69
CA ALA A 348 -36.32 73.34 -57.15
C ALA A 348 -35.89 74.49 -58.08
N HIS A 349 -34.66 74.43 -58.60
CA HIS A 349 -34.15 75.40 -59.56
C HIS A 349 -34.97 75.42 -60.87
N ALA A 350 -35.30 74.25 -61.42
CA ALA A 350 -36.14 74.14 -62.62
C ALA A 350 -37.54 74.76 -62.42
N ARG A 351 -38.16 74.53 -61.26
CA ARG A 351 -39.46 75.14 -60.91
C ARG A 351 -39.39 76.66 -60.87
N ALA A 352 -38.39 77.24 -60.19
CA ALA A 352 -38.22 78.68 -60.13
C ALA A 352 -38.06 79.32 -61.52
N ARG A 353 -37.33 78.66 -62.42
CA ARG A 353 -37.18 79.15 -63.81
C ARG A 353 -38.46 79.14 -64.62
N SER A 354 -39.32 78.13 -64.42
CA SER A 354 -40.59 78.02 -65.17
C SER A 354 -41.59 79.15 -64.89
N ALA A 355 -41.44 79.87 -63.78
CA ALA A 355 -42.29 81.02 -63.41
C ALA A 355 -41.86 82.36 -64.05
N LEU A 356 -40.73 82.40 -64.76
CA LEU A 356 -40.22 83.61 -65.39
C LEU A 356 -40.83 83.83 -66.79
N PRO A 357 -41.05 85.09 -67.23
CA PRO A 357 -41.45 85.40 -68.60
C PRO A 357 -40.46 84.85 -69.63
N ALA A 358 -40.92 84.54 -70.85
CA ALA A 358 -40.13 83.86 -71.87
C ALA A 358 -38.79 84.54 -72.25
N GLY A 359 -38.67 85.86 -72.06
CA GLY A 359 -37.40 86.60 -72.26
C GLY A 359 -36.41 86.53 -71.10
N LEU A 360 -36.81 86.03 -69.93
CA LEU A 360 -36.01 85.96 -68.70
C LEU A 360 -35.76 84.52 -68.22
N ALA A 361 -36.40 83.51 -68.83
CA ALA A 361 -36.26 82.10 -68.45
C ALA A 361 -34.82 81.57 -68.57
N GLU A 362 -34.06 82.03 -69.56
CA GLU A 362 -32.65 81.68 -69.81
C GLU A 362 -31.67 82.74 -69.27
N ALA A 363 -32.16 83.83 -68.66
CA ALA A 363 -31.33 84.94 -68.23
C ALA A 363 -30.46 84.57 -67.02
N GLY A 364 -29.19 84.99 -67.03
CA GLY A 364 -28.25 84.78 -65.92
C GLY A 364 -28.68 85.51 -64.65
N ALA A 365 -28.12 85.11 -63.49
CA ALA A 365 -28.47 85.70 -62.19
C ALA A 365 -28.34 87.24 -62.17
N GLU A 366 -27.29 87.78 -62.81
CA GLU A 366 -27.07 89.23 -62.92
C GLU A 366 -28.12 89.94 -63.79
N GLN A 367 -28.62 89.28 -64.84
CA GLN A 367 -29.64 89.82 -65.74
C GLN A 367 -31.03 89.81 -65.08
N LEU A 368 -31.36 88.75 -64.33
CA LEU A 368 -32.59 88.71 -63.52
C LEU A 368 -32.58 89.79 -62.43
N ALA A 369 -31.44 89.99 -61.77
CA ALA A 369 -31.25 91.08 -60.79
C ALA A 369 -31.29 92.48 -61.44
N ALA A 370 -30.90 92.62 -62.71
CA ALA A 370 -31.05 93.88 -63.45
C ALA A 370 -32.52 94.16 -63.82
N ALA A 371 -33.25 93.16 -64.30
CA ALA A 371 -34.67 93.28 -64.64
C ALA A 371 -35.54 93.63 -63.40
N GLU A 372 -35.26 93.00 -62.25
CA GLU A 372 -35.89 93.36 -60.97
C GLU A 372 -35.64 94.84 -60.60
N ARG A 373 -34.40 95.33 -60.80
CA ARG A 373 -34.03 96.72 -60.50
C ARG A 373 -34.74 97.73 -61.41
N THR A 374 -34.87 97.45 -62.70
CA THR A 374 -35.60 98.31 -63.65
C THR A 374 -37.09 98.38 -63.31
N ALA A 375 -37.72 97.24 -63.03
CA ALA A 375 -39.13 97.20 -62.61
C ALA A 375 -39.38 97.99 -61.31
N ARG A 376 -38.44 97.93 -60.35
CA ARG A 376 -38.49 98.77 -59.14
C ARG A 376 -38.31 100.27 -59.42
N GLN A 377 -37.49 100.66 -60.41
CA GLN A 377 -37.29 102.07 -60.78
C GLN A 377 -38.51 102.69 -61.47
N GLU A 378 -39.18 101.95 -62.35
CA GLU A 378 -40.41 102.42 -63.02
C GLU A 378 -41.55 102.63 -62.02
N LEU A 379 -41.68 101.76 -61.01
CA LEU A 379 -42.65 101.92 -59.93
C LEU A 379 -42.38 103.19 -59.09
N GLY A 380 -41.11 103.46 -58.79
CA GLY A 380 -40.72 104.66 -58.04
C GLY A 380 -40.92 105.98 -58.80
N ALA A 381 -40.79 105.97 -60.13
CA ALA A 381 -41.03 107.15 -60.98
C ALA A 381 -42.52 107.54 -61.04
N LEU A 382 -43.42 106.56 -61.08
CA LEU A 382 -44.87 106.78 -61.06
C LEU A 382 -45.36 107.33 -59.71
N GLU A 383 -44.78 106.89 -58.59
CA GLU A 383 -45.06 107.46 -57.26
C GLU A 383 -44.53 108.89 -57.07
N ALA A 384 -43.43 109.26 -57.75
CA ALA A 384 -42.87 110.61 -57.69
C ALA A 384 -43.72 111.63 -58.48
N ALA A 385 -44.29 111.23 -59.63
CA ALA A 385 -45.17 112.08 -60.43
C ALA A 385 -46.45 112.47 -59.67
N GLY A 386 -47.06 111.55 -58.92
CA GLY A 386 -48.26 111.84 -58.11
C GLY A 386 -48.00 112.80 -56.94
N ARG A 387 -46.77 112.83 -56.38
CA ARG A 387 -46.39 113.77 -55.32
C ARG A 387 -46.13 115.19 -55.83
N ALA A 388 -45.69 115.35 -57.09
CA ALA A 388 -45.43 116.66 -57.70
C ALA A 388 -46.72 117.42 -58.05
N GLU A 389 -47.78 116.70 -58.44
CA GLU A 389 -49.07 117.30 -58.82
C GLU A 389 -49.79 117.92 -57.61
N ALA A 390 -49.73 117.27 -56.44
CA ALA A 390 -50.26 117.82 -55.19
C ALA A 390 -49.50 119.08 -54.70
N ARG A 391 -48.19 119.16 -54.94
CA ARG A 391 -47.35 120.31 -54.56
C ARG A 391 -47.59 121.54 -55.44
N ALA A 392 -47.93 121.35 -56.72
CA ALA A 392 -48.22 122.44 -57.65
C ALA A 392 -49.52 123.20 -57.28
N ALA A 393 -50.54 122.50 -56.78
CA ALA A 393 -51.79 123.12 -56.34
C ALA A 393 -51.61 123.98 -55.06
N GLU A 394 -50.69 123.60 -54.18
CA GLU A 394 -50.35 124.32 -52.95
C GLU A 394 -49.62 125.65 -53.26
N ILE A 395 -48.68 125.62 -54.21
CA ILE A 395 -47.87 126.79 -54.63
C ILE A 395 -48.70 127.85 -55.38
N ASP A 396 -49.71 127.46 -56.17
CA ASP A 396 -50.55 128.42 -56.90
C ASP A 396 -51.47 129.21 -55.94
N GLY A 397 -51.89 128.59 -54.82
CA GLY A 397 -52.59 129.26 -53.72
C GLY A 397 -51.72 130.31 -53.02
N GLU A 398 -50.45 129.97 -52.72
CA GLU A 398 -49.48 130.91 -52.13
C GLU A 398 -49.15 132.08 -53.07
N ARG A 399 -49.05 131.83 -54.38
CA ARG A 399 -48.78 132.87 -55.40
C ARG A 399 -49.89 133.93 -55.44
N THR A 400 -51.14 133.50 -55.34
CA THR A 400 -52.30 134.40 -55.45
C THR A 400 -52.40 135.36 -54.27
N GLU A 401 -52.03 134.92 -53.06
CA GLU A 401 -52.00 135.77 -51.87
C GLU A 401 -50.82 136.76 -51.88
N LEU A 402 -49.64 136.32 -52.36
CA LEU A 402 -48.48 137.18 -52.55
C LEU A 402 -48.71 138.26 -53.63
N GLU A 403 -49.42 137.93 -54.71
CA GLU A 403 -49.82 138.92 -55.73
C GLU A 403 -50.77 140.00 -55.17
N ARG A 404 -51.62 139.64 -54.20
CA ARG A 404 -52.52 140.58 -53.52
C ARG A 404 -51.76 141.52 -52.58
N GLN A 405 -50.77 141.00 -51.85
CA GLN A 405 -49.87 141.79 -51.00
C GLN A 405 -48.99 142.73 -51.83
N LEU A 406 -48.42 142.25 -52.94
CA LEU A 406 -47.63 143.07 -53.86
C LEU A 406 -48.42 144.27 -54.39
N ARG A 407 -49.70 144.09 -54.74
CA ARG A 407 -50.54 145.22 -55.21
C ARG A 407 -50.80 146.25 -54.13
N ALA A 408 -51.00 145.82 -52.88
CA ALA A 408 -51.16 146.73 -51.74
C ALA A 408 -49.86 147.49 -51.45
N ASP A 409 -48.71 146.81 -51.55
CA ASP A 409 -47.39 147.44 -51.41
C ASP A 409 -47.11 148.41 -52.57
N GLU A 410 -47.48 148.08 -53.80
CA GLU A 410 -47.37 148.98 -54.97
C GLU A 410 -48.25 150.23 -54.82
N GLU A 411 -49.41 150.12 -54.19
CA GLU A 411 -50.24 151.27 -53.82
C GLU A 411 -49.57 152.13 -52.74
N ALA A 412 -49.00 151.51 -51.70
CA ALA A 412 -48.23 152.22 -50.67
C ALA A 412 -46.98 152.91 -51.24
N VAL A 413 -46.28 152.26 -52.19
CA VAL A 413 -45.13 152.84 -52.90
C VAL A 413 -45.58 153.98 -53.81
N ARG A 414 -46.73 153.89 -54.48
CA ARG A 414 -47.29 155.00 -55.26
C ARG A 414 -47.67 156.19 -54.39
N ASP A 415 -48.25 155.95 -53.21
CA ASP A 415 -48.54 157.01 -52.25
C ASP A 415 -47.26 157.63 -51.68
N ALA A 416 -46.23 156.81 -51.41
CA ALA A 416 -44.91 157.31 -51.01
C ALA A 416 -44.20 158.08 -52.14
N ALA A 417 -44.35 157.66 -53.41
CA ALA A 417 -43.82 158.35 -54.58
C ALA A 417 -44.56 159.65 -54.88
N SER A 418 -45.87 159.69 -54.63
CA SER A 418 -46.69 160.91 -54.61
C SER A 418 -46.19 161.88 -53.54
N TRP A 419 -45.84 161.37 -52.35
CA TRP A 419 -45.30 162.17 -51.25
C TRP A 419 -43.87 162.67 -51.51
N LEU A 420 -42.98 161.83 -52.06
CA LEU A 420 -41.61 162.19 -52.44
C LEU A 420 -41.57 163.13 -53.66
N GLY A 421 -42.45 162.95 -54.64
CA GLY A 421 -42.60 163.89 -55.76
C GLY A 421 -43.11 165.27 -55.29
N ALA A 422 -43.97 165.30 -54.27
CA ALA A 422 -44.42 166.53 -53.63
C ALA A 422 -43.36 167.14 -52.67
N TRP A 423 -42.32 166.40 -52.28
CA TRP A 423 -41.24 166.88 -51.43
C TRP A 423 -40.36 167.93 -52.12
N ASP A 424 -40.08 167.78 -53.42
CA ASP A 424 -39.41 168.83 -54.21
C ASP A 424 -40.31 170.07 -54.41
N GLY A 425 -41.63 169.87 -54.40
CA GLY A 425 -42.58 170.96 -54.21
C GLY A 425 -42.42 171.69 -52.88
N LEU A 426 -42.04 171.03 -51.78
CA LEU A 426 -41.84 171.67 -50.47
C LEU A 426 -40.48 172.37 -50.36
N ARG A 427 -39.41 171.74 -50.87
CA ARG A 427 -38.07 172.33 -50.92
C ARG A 427 -38.03 173.55 -51.84
N GLY A 428 -38.66 173.47 -53.02
CA GLY A 428 -38.78 174.58 -53.96
C GLY A 428 -39.70 175.70 -53.46
N ARG A 429 -40.76 175.40 -52.70
CA ARG A 429 -41.57 176.44 -52.02
C ARG A 429 -40.77 177.22 -50.97
N LEU A 430 -39.78 176.62 -50.31
CA LEU A 430 -38.86 177.35 -49.41
C LEU A 430 -37.82 178.17 -50.19
N GLN A 431 -37.44 177.75 -51.40
CA GLN A 431 -36.57 178.52 -52.30
C GLN A 431 -37.32 179.67 -53.01
N ALA A 432 -38.57 179.44 -53.41
CA ALA A 432 -39.53 180.47 -53.80
C ALA A 432 -39.64 181.54 -52.70
N GLY A 433 -39.58 181.16 -51.42
CA GLY A 433 -39.56 182.12 -50.30
C GLY A 433 -38.32 183.01 -50.20
N ILE A 434 -37.15 182.59 -50.70
CA ILE A 434 -35.92 183.39 -50.67
C ILE A 434 -35.83 184.31 -51.91
N ASP A 435 -36.20 183.82 -53.10
CA ASP A 435 -36.04 184.58 -54.35
C ASP A 435 -37.20 185.54 -54.62
N GLU A 436 -38.44 185.16 -54.25
CA GLU A 436 -39.58 186.08 -54.27
C GLU A 436 -39.37 187.24 -53.27
N ALA A 437 -38.64 187.02 -52.16
CA ALA A 437 -38.23 188.07 -51.23
C ALA A 437 -37.12 188.98 -51.78
N GLN A 438 -36.18 188.44 -52.56
CA GLN A 438 -35.16 189.27 -53.23
C GLN A 438 -35.70 190.03 -54.45
N GLN A 439 -36.65 189.48 -55.23
CA GLN A 439 -37.18 190.14 -56.44
C GLN A 439 -38.40 191.04 -56.21
N ALA A 440 -39.26 190.75 -55.23
CA ALA A 440 -40.26 191.72 -54.79
C ALA A 440 -39.62 192.96 -54.13
N ALA A 441 -38.51 192.81 -53.38
CA ALA A 441 -37.71 193.91 -52.81
C ALA A 441 -36.83 194.60 -53.84
N THR A 442 -36.52 193.86 -54.91
CA THR A 442 -36.23 194.48 -56.18
C THR A 442 -37.56 195.06 -56.64
N ARG A 443 -38.06 194.68 -57.79
CA ARG A 443 -38.36 195.71 -58.78
C ARG A 443 -39.64 196.52 -58.58
N ALA A 444 -40.33 196.43 -57.46
CA ALA A 444 -41.27 197.45 -56.98
C ALA A 444 -40.67 198.88 -57.02
N GLU A 445 -39.35 199.01 -56.81
CA GLU A 445 -38.63 200.28 -57.03
C GLU A 445 -38.63 200.70 -58.53
N ALA A 446 -38.92 199.80 -59.47
CA ALA A 446 -39.10 200.09 -60.91
C ALA A 446 -40.57 200.28 -61.32
N LEU A 447 -41.51 199.60 -60.63
CA LEU A 447 -42.96 199.76 -60.74
C LEU A 447 -43.36 201.25 -60.90
N ALA A 448 -42.89 202.14 -60.05
CA ALA A 448 -43.46 203.48 -59.97
C ALA A 448 -42.87 204.49 -60.96
N GLY A 449 -41.72 204.17 -61.58
CA GLY A 449 -40.99 205.16 -62.36
C GLY A 449 -41.56 205.43 -63.76
N ARG A 450 -42.23 204.46 -64.41
CA ARG A 450 -42.45 204.54 -65.88
C ARG A 450 -43.86 204.24 -66.40
N LEU A 451 -44.75 203.78 -65.53
CA LEU A 451 -46.13 203.46 -65.89
C LEU A 451 -46.92 204.70 -66.37
N GLU A 452 -46.66 205.86 -65.79
CA GLU A 452 -47.51 207.03 -66.01
C GLU A 452 -47.13 207.92 -67.22
N PRO A 453 -45.84 208.07 -67.60
CA PRO A 453 -45.48 208.96 -68.72
C PRO A 453 -45.66 208.35 -70.13
N ALA A 454 -45.59 207.02 -70.33
CA ALA A 454 -45.47 206.43 -71.69
C ALA A 454 -46.82 206.17 -72.39
N VAL A 455 -47.83 205.73 -71.64
CA VAL A 455 -49.20 205.53 -72.15
C VAL A 455 -49.78 206.85 -72.63
N ARG A 456 -49.60 207.95 -71.87
CA ARG A 456 -50.05 209.29 -72.29
C ARG A 456 -49.29 209.85 -73.50
N ARG A 457 -48.00 209.57 -73.67
CA ARG A 457 -47.21 210.15 -74.78
C ARG A 457 -47.53 209.55 -76.14
N ARG A 458 -47.91 208.27 -76.23
CA ARG A 458 -48.16 207.65 -77.54
C ARG A 458 -49.64 207.55 -77.91
N ASP A 459 -50.57 207.56 -76.97
CA ASP A 459 -51.96 207.90 -77.35
C ASP A 459 -52.01 209.32 -77.97
N ALA A 460 -51.09 210.23 -77.57
CA ALA A 460 -50.84 211.50 -78.27
C ALA A 460 -50.09 211.39 -79.63
N ALA A 461 -49.49 210.24 -80.00
CA ALA A 461 -48.89 210.03 -81.34
C ALA A 461 -49.79 209.24 -82.30
N ARG A 462 -50.63 208.33 -81.76
CA ARG A 462 -51.80 207.76 -82.46
C ARG A 462 -52.73 208.87 -83.00
N GLU A 463 -52.73 210.05 -82.39
CA GLU A 463 -53.52 211.22 -82.82
C GLU A 463 -52.76 212.22 -83.71
N ARG A 464 -51.41 212.27 -83.68
CA ARG A 464 -50.64 213.15 -84.59
C ARG A 464 -50.47 212.56 -85.99
N ASP A 465 -50.20 211.25 -86.14
CA ASP A 465 -49.98 210.66 -87.49
C ASP A 465 -51.29 210.32 -88.24
N ALA A 466 -52.43 210.27 -87.52
CA ALA A 466 -53.75 210.33 -88.12
C ALA A 466 -54.06 211.71 -88.74
N ALA A 467 -53.40 212.81 -88.32
CA ALA A 467 -53.68 214.19 -88.75
C ALA A 467 -52.59 214.81 -89.67
N GLU A 468 -51.31 214.41 -89.55
CA GLU A 468 -50.24 215.07 -90.32
C GLU A 468 -50.15 214.68 -91.81
N ARG A 469 -50.64 213.52 -92.30
CA ARG A 469 -50.60 213.22 -93.76
C ARG A 469 -51.93 212.94 -94.43
N GLU A 470 -53.01 213.23 -93.72
CA GLU A 470 -54.13 213.94 -94.34
C GLU A 470 -53.71 215.29 -94.95
N GLU A 471 -52.64 215.98 -94.51
CA GLU A 471 -52.30 217.35 -94.97
C GLU A 471 -51.20 217.42 -96.08
N ALA A 472 -50.40 216.36 -96.26
CA ALA A 472 -49.64 216.17 -97.51
C ALA A 472 -50.53 215.76 -98.71
N ALA A 473 -51.83 215.58 -98.45
CA ALA A 473 -52.95 215.69 -99.38
C ALA A 473 -52.77 216.31 -100.77
N ALA A 474 -51.94 217.31 -101.01
CA ALA A 474 -52.36 218.35 -101.96
C ALA A 474 -51.45 218.59 -103.17
N LEU A 475 -50.30 217.90 -103.29
CA LEU A 475 -49.20 218.44 -104.11
C LEU A 475 -48.41 217.49 -105.05
N ALA A 476 -48.86 216.27 -105.35
CA ALA A 476 -48.39 215.58 -106.58
C ALA A 476 -49.48 214.63 -107.09
N GLY A 477 -50.22 214.91 -108.17
CA GLY A 477 -49.90 215.86 -109.24
C GLY A 477 -48.91 215.25 -110.20
#